data_AF-A0A2V2AV91-F1
#
_entry.id   AF-A0A2V2AV91-F1
#
_cell.length_a   1.000
_cell.length_b   1.000
_cell.length_c   1.000
_cell.angle_alpha   90.00
_cell.angle_beta   90.00
_cell.angle_gamma   90.00
#
_symmetry.space_group_name_H-M   'P 1'
#
loop_
_entity.id
_entity.type
_entity.pdbx_description
1 polymer ?
#
loop_
_entity_poly.entity_id
_entity_poly.type
_entity_poly.pdbx_seq_one_letter_code
_entity_poly.pdbx_strand_id
1 'polypeptide(L)'
;MPCPATSGASVEEFVRKATGPYFHCTGTCRMGTDADAVVAPGNLRGHGISGLRVADASMMPSIPSADSSGTVYAIADRAAELLD
;
A
#
# COMPACT_ATOMS: atom_id res chain seq x y z
N MET A 1 6.10 7.36 30.51
CA MET A 1 6.22 5.89 30.56
C MET A 1 7.67 5.55 30.83
N PRO A 2 8.01 4.78 31.88
CA PRO A 2 9.38 4.32 32.08
C PRO A 2 9.83 3.48 30.88
N CYS A 3 11.10 3.60 30.49
CA CYS A 3 11.69 2.80 29.42
C CYS A 3 11.57 1.31 29.81
N PRO A 4 11.02 0.43 28.95
CA PRO A 4 10.96 -0.99 29.25
C PRO A 4 12.37 -1.53 29.49
N ALA A 5 12.51 -2.52 30.38
CA ALA A 5 13.77 -3.26 30.50
C ALA A 5 14.20 -3.76 29.10
N THR A 6 15.49 -3.71 28.78
CA THR A 6 16.03 -4.02 27.45
C THR A 6 16.15 -5.52 27.16
N SER A 7 15.54 -6.38 27.99
CA SER A 7 15.50 -7.81 27.73
C SER A 7 14.54 -8.13 26.57
N GLY A 8 14.83 -9.16 25.77
CA GLY A 8 14.01 -9.49 24.59
C GLY A 8 12.53 -9.75 24.92
N ALA A 9 12.26 -10.46 26.03
CA ALA A 9 10.89 -10.77 26.46
C ALA A 9 10.09 -9.51 26.85
N SER A 10 10.73 -8.53 27.50
CA SER A 10 10.06 -7.28 27.88
C SER A 10 9.83 -6.32 26.70
N VAL A 11 10.65 -6.41 25.65
CA VAL A 11 10.44 -5.64 24.40
C VAL A 11 9.25 -6.20 23.62
N GLU A 12 9.12 -7.53 23.50
CA GLU A 12 7.98 -8.15 22.79
C GLU A 12 6.64 -7.80 23.45
N GLU A 13 6.56 -7.90 24.78
CA GLU A 13 5.35 -7.55 25.54
C GLU A 13 4.96 -6.08 25.34
N PHE A 14 5.95 -5.19 25.32
CA PHE A 14 5.73 -3.78 25.04
C PHE A 14 5.18 -3.56 23.62
N VAL A 15 5.80 -4.15 22.60
CA VAL A 15 5.35 -4.05 21.20
C VAL A 15 3.90 -4.54 21.07
N ARG A 16 3.55 -5.68 21.68
CA ARG A 16 2.17 -6.21 21.62
C ARG A 16 1.12 -5.26 22.22
N LYS A 17 1.47 -4.51 23.26
CA LYS A 17 0.53 -3.59 23.96
C LYS A 17 0.52 -2.18 23.37
N ALA A 18 1.62 -1.73 22.78
CA ALA A 18 1.81 -0.33 22.39
C ALA A 18 1.70 -0.09 20.87
N THR A 19 1.69 -1.15 20.05
CA THR A 19 1.59 -0.99 18.58
C THR A 19 0.16 -0.65 18.16
N GLY A 20 0.04 0.26 17.18
CA GLY A 20 -1.20 0.59 16.50
C GLY A 20 -0.99 0.72 14.99
N PRO A 21 -2.06 0.89 14.20
CA PRO A 21 -1.94 1.11 12.77
C PRO A 21 -1.23 2.42 12.46
N TYR A 22 -0.31 2.38 11.49
CA TYR A 22 0.33 3.58 10.95
C TYR A 22 -0.52 4.27 9.85
N PHE A 23 -1.71 3.74 9.56
CA PHE A 23 -2.68 4.26 8.58
C PHE A 23 -2.19 4.35 7.12
N HIS A 24 -1.09 3.69 6.77
CA HIS A 24 -0.67 3.48 5.38
C HIS A 24 -1.33 2.21 4.81
N CYS A 25 -2.66 2.22 4.69
CA CYS A 25 -3.40 1.11 4.14
C CYS A 25 -3.20 1.04 2.61
N THR A 26 -2.61 -0.06 2.12
CA THR A 26 -2.30 -0.26 0.70
C THR A 26 -2.54 -1.71 0.26
N GLY A 27 -2.51 -1.98 -1.04
CA GLY A 27 -2.37 -3.34 -1.59
C GLY A 27 -3.64 -4.19 -1.71
N THR A 28 -4.83 -3.67 -1.38
CA THR A 28 -6.10 -4.41 -1.49
C THR A 28 -6.57 -4.68 -2.92
N CYS A 29 -6.06 -3.95 -3.91
CA CYS A 29 -6.27 -4.17 -5.34
C CYS A 29 -4.92 -4.29 -6.09
N ARG A 30 -4.02 -5.12 -5.55
CA ARG A 30 -2.61 -5.20 -5.93
C ARG A 30 -2.36 -5.20 -7.46
N MET A 31 -1.48 -4.30 -7.89
CA MET A 31 -0.91 -4.30 -9.24
C MET A 31 0.18 -5.36 -9.38
N GLY A 32 0.20 -6.06 -10.52
CA GLY A 32 1.23 -7.06 -10.80
C GLY A 32 0.97 -7.84 -12.09
N THR A 33 1.90 -8.74 -12.42
CA THR A 33 1.80 -9.63 -13.60
C THR A 33 1.57 -11.09 -13.22
N ASP A 34 1.50 -11.41 -11.93
CA ASP A 34 1.25 -12.74 -11.42
C ASP A 34 -0.26 -13.03 -11.29
N ALA A 35 -0.62 -14.27 -10.97
CA ALA A 35 -2.01 -14.74 -10.93
C ALA A 35 -2.86 -14.07 -9.84
N ASP A 36 -2.24 -13.55 -8.78
CA ASP A 36 -2.94 -12.92 -7.66
C ASP A 36 -3.07 -11.40 -7.85
N ALA A 37 -2.61 -10.86 -8.99
CA ALA A 37 -2.75 -9.45 -9.30
C ALA A 37 -4.12 -9.15 -9.93
N VAL A 38 -4.74 -8.04 -9.50
CA VAL A 38 -6.06 -7.62 -10.00
C VAL A 38 -6.01 -6.31 -10.80
N VAL A 39 -4.86 -5.62 -10.78
CA VAL A 39 -4.59 -4.42 -11.57
C VAL A 39 -3.40 -4.65 -12.50
N ALA A 40 -3.58 -4.36 -13.78
CA ALA A 40 -2.53 -4.51 -14.79
C ALA A 40 -1.51 -3.36 -14.72
N PRO A 41 -0.20 -3.65 -14.80
CA PRO A 41 0.82 -2.61 -14.88
C PRO A 41 0.73 -1.81 -16.20
N GLY A 42 1.20 -0.57 -16.16
CA GLY A 42 1.35 0.30 -17.33
C GLY A 42 0.08 1.05 -17.77
N ASN A 43 -1.10 0.44 -17.62
CA ASN A 43 -2.39 1.05 -18.02
C ASN A 43 -3.45 1.14 -16.90
N LEU A 44 -3.13 0.62 -15.71
CA LEU A 44 -3.94 0.70 -14.48
C LEU A 44 -5.31 0.01 -14.55
N ARG A 45 -5.53 -0.87 -15.53
CA ARG A 45 -6.84 -1.51 -15.72
C ARG A 45 -7.07 -2.64 -14.73
N GLY A 46 -8.31 -2.71 -14.24
CA GLY A 46 -8.79 -3.88 -13.49
C GLY A 46 -8.94 -5.09 -14.42
N HIS A 47 -8.47 -6.26 -13.98
CA HIS A 47 -8.60 -7.49 -14.76
C HIS A 47 -10.08 -7.90 -14.93
N GLY A 48 -10.49 -8.21 -16.17
CA GLY A 48 -11.84 -8.69 -16.48
C GLY A 48 -12.95 -7.63 -16.45
N ILE A 49 -12.64 -6.35 -16.21
CA ILE A 49 -13.64 -5.29 -16.13
C ILE A 49 -13.33 -4.20 -17.16
N SER A 50 -14.24 -4.02 -18.12
CA SER A 50 -14.10 -3.00 -19.15
C SER A 50 -14.29 -1.59 -18.56
N GLY A 51 -13.45 -0.64 -18.98
CA GLY A 51 -13.55 0.77 -18.59
C GLY A 51 -13.11 1.09 -17.15
N LEU A 52 -12.74 0.10 -16.34
CA LEU A 52 -12.30 0.31 -14.96
C LEU A 52 -10.79 0.49 -14.86
N ARG A 53 -10.36 1.52 -14.12
CA ARG A 53 -8.99 1.70 -13.64
C ARG A 53 -8.97 1.93 -12.14
N VAL A 54 -7.87 1.53 -11.50
CA VAL A 54 -7.59 1.79 -10.08
C VAL A 54 -6.40 2.74 -10.00
N ALA A 55 -6.54 3.85 -9.28
CA ALA A 55 -5.54 4.92 -9.23
C ALA A 55 -5.39 5.48 -7.81
N ASP A 56 -5.26 4.61 -6.81
CA ASP A 56 -5.05 4.97 -5.41
C ASP A 56 -4.05 4.02 -4.73
N ALA A 57 -3.93 4.07 -3.41
CA ALA A 57 -3.00 3.23 -2.66
C ALA A 57 -3.34 1.73 -2.67
N SER A 58 -4.58 1.34 -2.98
CA SER A 58 -4.99 -0.06 -3.01
C SER A 58 -4.21 -0.87 -4.05
N MET A 59 -3.76 -0.24 -5.14
CA MET A 59 -3.02 -0.94 -6.19
C MET A 59 -1.52 -1.10 -5.92
N MET A 60 -0.98 -0.47 -4.86
CA MET A 60 0.45 -0.56 -4.57
C MET A 60 0.86 -2.01 -4.24
N PRO A 61 1.89 -2.59 -4.88
CA PRO A 61 2.32 -3.96 -4.63
C PRO A 61 2.93 -4.17 -3.24
N SER A 62 3.47 -3.11 -2.66
CA SER A 62 4.01 -3.06 -1.30
C SER A 62 3.90 -1.63 -0.75
N ILE A 63 3.99 -1.48 0.57
CA ILE A 63 4.05 -0.16 1.20
C ILE A 63 5.39 0.49 0.83
N PRO A 64 5.40 1.70 0.25
CA PRO A 64 6.64 2.41 -0.06
C PRO A 64 7.41 2.76 1.22
N SER A 65 8.74 2.84 1.14
CA SER A 65 9.59 3.36 2.23
C SER A 65 9.54 4.90 2.29
N ALA A 66 8.34 5.45 2.27
CA ALA A 66 8.03 6.87 2.29
C ALA A 66 6.55 7.06 2.68
N ASP A 67 6.12 8.32 2.83
CA ASP A 67 4.71 8.61 3.01
C ASP A 67 3.90 8.19 1.77
N SER A 68 2.84 7.42 2.03
CA SER A 68 1.99 6.84 0.98
C SER A 68 1.26 7.90 0.14
N SER A 69 1.14 9.15 0.63
CA SER A 69 0.55 10.26 -0.12
C SER A 69 1.36 10.63 -1.36
N GLY A 70 2.70 10.68 -1.28
CA GLY A 70 3.58 10.92 -2.44
C GLY A 70 3.43 9.82 -3.49
N THR A 71 3.41 8.57 -3.00
CA THR A 71 2.74 7.39 -3.59
C THR A 71 1.59 7.68 -4.55
N VAL A 72 0.49 8.11 -3.92
CA VAL A 72 -0.81 8.34 -4.55
C VAL A 72 -0.76 9.48 -5.56
N TYR A 73 -0.06 10.58 -5.28
CA TYR A 73 0.05 11.68 -6.24
C TYR A 73 0.71 11.24 -7.55
N ALA A 74 1.80 10.46 -7.49
CA ALA A 74 2.46 9.94 -8.69
C ALA A 74 1.56 8.96 -9.49
N ILE A 75 0.78 8.13 -8.78
CA ILE A 75 -0.19 7.23 -9.41
C ILE A 75 -1.30 8.03 -10.11
N ALA A 76 -1.83 9.07 -9.45
CA ALA A 76 -2.88 9.92 -9.99
C ALA A 76 -2.42 10.69 -11.24
N ASP A 77 -1.20 11.22 -11.22
CA ASP A 77 -0.57 11.88 -12.38
C ASP A 77 -0.48 10.93 -13.57
N ARG A 78 0.03 9.71 -13.34
CA ARG A 78 0.07 8.67 -14.37
C ARG A 78 -1.32 8.26 -14.86
N ALA A 79 -2.33 8.25 -13.99
CA ALA A 79 -3.70 7.92 -14.38
C ALA A 79 -4.29 9.01 -15.28
N ALA A 80 -3.99 10.28 -15.03
CA ALA A 80 -4.42 11.40 -15.88
C ALA A 80 -3.87 11.25 -17.31
N GLU A 81 -2.57 10.98 -17.47
CA GLU A 81 -1.94 10.73 -18.77
C GLU A 81 -2.58 9.57 -19.57
N LEU A 82 -3.20 8.60 -18.88
CA LEU A 82 -3.83 7.43 -19.48
C LEU A 82 -5.32 7.64 -19.83
N LEU A 83 -5.89 8.75 -19.37
CA LEU A 83 -7.29 9.14 -19.55
C LEU A 83 -7.47 10.26 -20.56
N ASP A 84 -6.44 11.08 -20.78
CA ASP A 84 -6.36 12.06 -21.87
C ASP A 84 -6.27 11.39 -23.26
#